data_AF-A0A2N6BRE4-F1
#
_entry.id   AF-A0A2N6BRE4-F1
#
_cell.length_a   1.000
_cell.length_b   1.000
_cell.length_c   1.000
_cell.angle_alpha   90.00
_cell.angle_beta   90.00
_cell.angle_gamma   90.00
#
_symmetry.space_group_name_H-M   'P 1'
#
loop_
_entity.id
_entity.type
_entity.pdbx_description
1 polymer ?
#
loop_
_entity_poly.entity_id
_entity_poly.type
_entity_poly.pdbx_seq_one_letter_code
_entity_poly.pdbx_strand_id
1 'polypeptide(L)'
;MSDLVTDPAEQNRSEADILVEVSGISKKFSRNLRSSLFYAVRDLGRELTGRSVVPELRQDEFWSLQDISFTLRRGESIGIIGPNGAGKSTLLKIITGIIKPTRGFVRTRGRVQALIELTTGMNLILSGRENIYSRAMLFGLSKAEVDAKFDEIVEFAELGRFIDMPMQNYSSGMRVKLGFAVAIHVKPDVLILDEVLAVGDQNFRAKAQLAMQQLLARNMALIFISHNMNHVMSITDQTLWIDRGEARKIGPSDVVCTDYINALKKSNVLTSPHTQNLHQFTVEKLCVKGEEMETGSVLTIGNDPSERRISFDISLKCFKEMTSSKHFFNIFIIDGFNVKIAYHTFMDCISCDAGGVVTRRVEMDISDVLPGKYNVGVSVYQKDLVNVFGFNNGNLFKLDVRPMETGSGVWESGRTSPIQMNVKSDGAMLLPASLEAVSAPEA
;
A
#
# COMPACT_ATOMS: atom_id res chain seq x y z
N MET A 1 0.52 -35.81 -26.49
CA MET A 1 1.80 -35.21 -26.06
C MET A 1 2.19 -34.21 -27.12
N SER A 2 1.72 -32.98 -26.99
CA SER A 2 2.09 -31.86 -27.85
C SER A 2 2.96 -30.96 -27.00
N ASP A 3 4.28 -31.12 -27.14
CA ASP A 3 5.26 -30.24 -26.52
C ASP A 3 5.07 -28.84 -27.12
N LEU A 4 4.52 -27.93 -26.29
CA LEU A 4 4.49 -26.51 -26.55
C LEU A 4 5.93 -26.00 -26.50
N VAL A 5 6.60 -26.02 -27.65
CA VAL A 5 7.82 -25.26 -27.88
C VAL A 5 7.41 -23.79 -27.86
N THR A 6 7.56 -23.15 -26.70
CA THR A 6 7.43 -21.70 -26.56
C THR A 6 8.46 -21.01 -27.44
N ASP A 7 8.03 -20.01 -28.20
CA ASP A 7 8.86 -19.26 -29.13
C ASP A 7 10.02 -18.56 -28.37
N PRO A 8 11.29 -18.75 -28.76
CA PRO A 8 12.43 -18.10 -28.10
C PRO A 8 12.33 -16.57 -28.07
N ALA A 9 11.59 -15.93 -28.99
CA ALA A 9 11.32 -14.50 -28.96
C ALA A 9 10.33 -14.10 -27.83
N GLU A 10 9.40 -14.99 -27.49
CA GLU A 10 8.40 -14.81 -26.43
C GLU A 10 9.01 -15.07 -25.04
N GLN A 11 9.92 -16.05 -24.93
CA GLN A 11 10.78 -16.23 -23.75
C GLN A 11 11.70 -15.04 -23.49
N ASN A 12 12.31 -14.45 -24.54
CA ASN A 12 13.17 -13.27 -24.39
C ASN A 12 12.39 -12.03 -23.94
N ARG A 13 11.14 -11.85 -24.43
CA ARG A 13 10.24 -10.77 -23.95
C ARG A 13 9.80 -11.01 -22.50
N SER A 14 9.49 -12.26 -22.14
CA SER A 14 9.18 -12.67 -20.77
C SER A 14 10.34 -12.37 -19.81
N GLU A 15 11.59 -12.66 -20.16
CA GLU A 15 12.72 -12.30 -19.30
C GLU A 15 12.96 -10.80 -19.24
N ALA A 16 12.74 -10.05 -20.33
CA ALA A 16 12.92 -8.60 -20.39
C ALA A 16 12.08 -7.84 -19.35
N ASP A 17 10.89 -8.35 -19.04
CA ASP A 17 9.95 -7.72 -18.11
C ASP A 17 10.24 -7.97 -16.63
N ILE A 18 11.18 -8.86 -16.29
CA ILE A 18 11.59 -9.08 -14.89
C ILE A 18 12.45 -7.89 -14.43
N LEU A 19 11.93 -7.11 -13.48
CA LEU A 19 12.61 -5.95 -12.93
C LEU A 19 13.35 -6.25 -11.63
N VAL A 20 12.84 -7.19 -10.82
CA VAL A 20 13.52 -7.69 -9.63
C VAL A 20 13.45 -9.22 -9.62
N GLU A 21 14.60 -9.86 -9.48
CA GLU A 21 14.73 -11.29 -9.27
C GLU A 21 15.49 -11.52 -7.98
N VAL A 22 14.85 -12.16 -7.02
CA VAL A 22 15.40 -12.57 -5.73
C VAL A 22 15.49 -14.08 -5.76
N SER A 23 16.69 -14.64 -5.63
CA SER A 23 16.91 -16.09 -5.71
C SER A 23 17.76 -16.58 -4.55
N GLY A 24 17.17 -17.43 -3.71
CA GLY A 24 17.83 -18.14 -2.61
C GLY A 24 18.50 -17.23 -1.59
N ILE A 25 17.89 -16.06 -1.31
CA ILE A 25 18.51 -15.06 -0.43
C ILE A 25 18.52 -15.54 1.01
N SER A 26 19.74 -15.74 1.52
CA SER A 26 19.99 -15.94 2.95
C SER A 26 20.93 -14.87 3.47
N LYS A 27 20.64 -14.35 4.65
CA LYS A 27 21.48 -13.35 5.32
C LYS A 27 21.67 -13.68 6.78
N LYS A 28 22.93 -13.80 7.20
CA LYS A 28 23.30 -13.92 8.61
C LYS A 28 23.87 -12.63 9.18
N PHE A 29 23.69 -12.44 10.47
CA PHE A 29 24.31 -11.39 11.27
C PHE A 29 24.97 -12.00 12.51
N SER A 30 25.97 -11.31 13.05
CA SER A 30 26.57 -11.63 14.35
C SER A 30 25.89 -10.80 15.45
N ARG A 31 25.57 -11.44 16.57
CA ARG A 31 25.04 -10.79 17.78
C ARG A 31 26.09 -9.89 18.45
N ASN A 32 27.37 -10.24 18.27
CA ASN A 32 28.50 -9.54 18.88
C ASN A 32 29.33 -8.81 17.82
N LEU A 33 29.58 -7.52 18.03
CA LEU A 33 30.40 -6.69 17.12
C LEU A 33 31.84 -7.19 17.03
N ARG A 34 32.43 -7.60 18.16
CA ARG A 34 33.79 -8.16 18.22
C ARG A 34 33.92 -9.42 17.37
N SER A 35 32.95 -10.34 17.50
CA SER A 35 32.87 -11.56 16.70
C SER A 35 32.66 -11.22 15.22
N SER A 36 31.83 -10.23 14.90
CA SER A 36 31.58 -9.75 13.53
C SER A 36 32.86 -9.24 12.86
N LEU A 37 33.61 -8.37 13.53
CA LEU A 37 34.87 -7.82 13.00
C LEU A 37 35.93 -8.90 12.82
N PHE A 38 36.06 -9.80 13.80
CA PHE A 38 36.98 -10.92 13.72
C PHE A 38 36.65 -11.84 12.53
N TYR A 39 35.37 -12.18 12.34
CA TYR A 39 34.92 -12.97 11.21
C TYR A 39 35.10 -12.24 9.88
N ALA A 40 34.85 -10.94 9.80
CA ALA A 40 35.06 -10.14 8.59
C ALA A 40 36.52 -10.16 8.14
N VAL A 41 37.48 -9.96 9.07
CA VAL A 41 38.92 -10.02 8.76
C VAL A 41 39.32 -11.43 8.32
N ARG A 42 38.82 -12.47 9.01
CA ARG A 42 39.09 -13.87 8.66
C ARG A 42 38.54 -14.23 7.28
N ASP A 43 37.35 -13.74 6.95
CA ASP A 43 36.69 -14.04 5.68
C ASP A 43 37.34 -13.30 4.52
N LEU A 44 37.76 -12.04 4.72
CA LEU A 44 38.59 -11.31 3.75
C LEU A 44 39.91 -12.03 3.46
N GLY A 45 40.60 -12.51 4.50
CA GLY A 45 41.83 -13.30 4.32
C GLY A 45 41.61 -14.63 3.60
N ARG A 46 40.44 -15.26 3.77
CA ARG A 46 40.07 -16.48 3.04
C ARG A 46 39.74 -16.21 1.58
N GLU A 47 39.03 -15.13 1.31
CA GLU A 47 38.70 -14.69 -0.04
C GLU A 47 39.98 -14.36 -0.83
N LEU A 48 40.93 -13.66 -0.21
CA LEU A 48 42.26 -13.39 -0.80
C LEU A 48 43.09 -14.66 -1.05
N THR A 49 42.84 -15.74 -0.31
CA THR A 49 43.50 -17.04 -0.51
C THR A 49 42.70 -17.99 -1.41
N GLY A 50 41.67 -17.49 -2.08
CA GLY A 50 40.82 -18.27 -3.00
C GLY A 50 39.93 -19.30 -2.30
N ARG A 51 39.78 -19.24 -0.97
CA ARG A 51 38.96 -20.16 -0.19
C ARG A 51 37.56 -19.56 -0.01
N SER A 52 36.54 -20.38 -0.29
CA SER A 52 35.14 -19.97 -0.13
C SER A 52 34.81 -19.63 1.33
N VAL A 53 34.01 -18.58 1.52
CA VAL A 53 33.50 -18.16 2.84
C VAL A 53 32.65 -19.27 3.43
N VAL A 54 32.79 -19.53 4.74
CA VAL A 54 32.05 -20.61 5.41
C VAL A 54 30.56 -20.28 5.44
N PRO A 55 29.72 -21.12 4.81
CA PRO A 55 28.30 -20.84 4.67
C PRO A 55 27.52 -21.19 5.94
N GLU A 56 28.11 -21.95 6.87
CA GLU A 56 27.52 -22.35 8.15
C GLU A 56 27.46 -21.20 9.17
N LEU A 57 26.53 -21.33 10.11
CA LEU A 57 26.40 -20.46 11.27
C LEU A 57 27.58 -20.68 12.22
N ARG A 58 28.28 -19.61 12.55
CA ARG A 58 29.31 -19.61 13.59
C ARG A 58 28.72 -19.27 14.94
N GLN A 59 29.52 -19.45 15.99
CA GLN A 59 29.16 -18.97 17.32
C GLN A 59 28.85 -17.47 17.27
N ASP A 60 27.75 -17.09 17.93
CA ASP A 60 27.13 -15.75 17.94
C ASP A 60 26.48 -15.29 16.62
N GLU A 61 26.46 -16.08 15.55
CA GLU A 61 25.71 -15.75 14.34
C GLU A 61 24.25 -16.23 14.40
N PHE A 62 23.37 -15.55 13.68
CA PHE A 62 21.98 -15.98 13.46
C PHE A 62 21.54 -15.62 12.04
N TRP A 63 20.59 -16.39 11.48
CA TRP A 63 19.96 -16.06 10.22
C TRP A 63 18.85 -15.02 10.43
N SER A 64 18.94 -13.91 9.70
CA SER A 64 17.85 -12.94 9.58
C SER A 64 16.95 -13.24 8.38
N LEU A 65 17.48 -13.91 7.35
CA LEU A 65 16.75 -14.38 6.18
C LEU A 65 17.31 -15.72 5.76
N GLN A 66 16.45 -16.62 5.29
CA GLN A 66 16.78 -17.96 4.84
C GLN A 66 15.97 -18.28 3.58
N ASP A 67 16.68 -18.50 2.48
CA ASP A 67 16.16 -19.02 1.22
C ASP A 67 14.94 -18.29 0.64
N ILE A 68 14.96 -16.95 0.72
CA ILE A 68 13.87 -16.13 0.14
C ILE A 68 14.05 -16.05 -1.37
N SER A 69 13.00 -16.42 -2.11
CA SER A 69 12.96 -16.34 -3.58
C SER A 69 11.63 -15.77 -4.07
N PHE A 70 11.69 -14.80 -4.99
CA PHE A 70 10.53 -14.28 -5.73
C PHE A 70 10.99 -13.46 -6.92
N THR A 71 10.10 -13.28 -7.90
CA THR A 71 10.31 -12.39 -9.05
C THR A 71 9.25 -11.30 -9.05
N LEU A 72 9.61 -10.11 -9.49
CA LEU A 72 8.70 -8.99 -9.68
C LEU A 72 8.89 -8.42 -11.08
N ARG A 73 7.80 -8.40 -11.85
CA ARG A 73 7.79 -7.92 -13.23
C ARG A 73 7.28 -6.49 -13.30
N ARG A 74 7.50 -5.85 -14.45
CA ARG A 74 6.98 -4.51 -14.73
C ARG A 74 5.46 -4.49 -14.61
N GLY A 75 4.94 -3.54 -13.82
CA GLY A 75 3.51 -3.40 -13.57
C GLY A 75 2.96 -4.28 -12.44
N GLU A 76 3.76 -5.21 -11.90
CA GLU A 76 3.36 -6.05 -10.77
C GLU A 76 3.62 -5.35 -9.44
N SER A 77 2.81 -5.69 -8.45
CA SER A 77 2.95 -5.19 -7.10
C SER A 77 3.01 -6.33 -6.08
N ILE A 78 3.98 -6.28 -5.16
CA ILE A 78 4.17 -7.27 -4.11
C ILE A 78 4.21 -6.62 -2.72
N GLY A 79 3.36 -7.09 -1.83
CA GLY A 79 3.37 -6.80 -0.40
C GLY A 79 4.39 -7.66 0.33
N ILE A 80 5.13 -7.12 1.29
CA ILE A 80 5.97 -7.91 2.19
C ILE A 80 5.47 -7.72 3.63
N ILE A 81 4.89 -8.78 4.19
CA ILE A 81 4.28 -8.79 5.53
C ILE A 81 4.97 -9.75 6.48
N GLY A 82 4.72 -9.59 7.78
CA GLY A 82 5.25 -10.46 8.83
C GLY A 82 5.49 -9.71 10.14
N PRO A 83 5.78 -10.41 11.24
CA PRO A 83 6.01 -9.78 12.54
C PRO A 83 7.26 -8.89 12.55
N ASN A 84 7.40 -8.09 13.60
CA ASN A 84 8.63 -7.34 13.85
C ASN A 84 9.80 -8.31 14.03
N GLY A 85 10.94 -7.99 13.43
CA GLY A 85 12.11 -8.88 13.43
C GLY A 85 12.05 -10.04 12.42
N ALA A 86 11.00 -10.16 11.59
CA ALA A 86 10.92 -11.21 10.58
C ALA A 86 11.97 -11.12 9.45
N GLY A 87 12.64 -9.97 9.29
CA GLY A 87 13.66 -9.76 8.25
C GLY A 87 13.24 -8.86 7.07
N LYS A 88 12.04 -8.26 7.10
CA LYS A 88 11.52 -7.37 6.03
C LYS A 88 12.50 -6.25 5.64
N SER A 89 12.95 -5.45 6.62
CA SER A 89 13.90 -4.36 6.37
C SER A 89 15.28 -4.87 5.92
N THR A 90 15.69 -6.07 6.36
CA THR A 90 16.91 -6.71 5.87
C THR A 90 16.78 -7.06 4.38
N LEU A 91 15.64 -7.63 3.99
CA LEU A 91 15.37 -8.01 2.60
C LEU A 91 15.38 -6.78 1.70
N LEU A 92 14.75 -5.69 2.13
CA LEU A 92 14.81 -4.42 1.40
C LEU A 92 16.22 -3.90 1.20
N LYS A 93 17.04 -3.88 2.26
CA LYS A 93 18.43 -3.44 2.17
C LYS A 93 19.25 -4.29 1.21
N ILE A 94 18.88 -5.56 1.04
CA ILE A 94 19.50 -6.44 0.05
C ILE A 94 19.02 -6.10 -1.36
N ILE A 95 17.70 -5.88 -1.55
CA ILE A 95 17.11 -5.51 -2.85
C ILE A 95 17.64 -4.16 -3.35
N THR A 96 17.82 -3.19 -2.44
CA THR A 96 18.39 -1.87 -2.78
C THR A 96 19.90 -1.87 -2.91
N GLY A 97 20.57 -3.01 -2.67
CA GLY A 97 22.03 -3.12 -2.77
C GLY A 97 22.82 -2.48 -1.62
N ILE A 98 22.15 -2.01 -0.56
CA ILE A 98 22.81 -1.45 0.64
C ILE A 98 23.63 -2.53 1.37
N ILE A 99 23.11 -3.76 1.41
CA ILE A 99 23.77 -4.90 2.07
C ILE A 99 23.85 -6.09 1.10
N LYS A 100 25.02 -6.72 1.00
CA LYS A 100 25.16 -7.97 0.24
C LYS A 100 24.54 -9.17 0.98
N PRO A 101 23.86 -10.09 0.27
CA PRO A 101 23.39 -11.32 0.88
C PRO A 101 24.57 -12.24 1.25
N THR A 102 24.32 -13.20 2.14
CA THR A 102 25.30 -14.25 2.49
C THR A 102 25.25 -15.40 1.49
N ARG A 103 24.05 -15.75 1.00
CA ARG A 103 23.81 -16.72 -0.07
C ARG A 103 22.73 -16.19 -1.01
N GLY A 104 22.70 -16.71 -2.22
CA GLY A 104 21.76 -16.27 -3.26
C GLY A 104 22.20 -14.98 -3.93
N PHE A 105 21.34 -14.46 -4.81
CA PHE A 105 21.59 -13.22 -5.52
C PHE A 105 20.30 -12.42 -5.70
N VAL A 106 20.48 -11.11 -5.85
CA VAL A 106 19.43 -10.21 -6.34
C VAL A 106 19.88 -9.62 -7.66
N ARG A 107 19.00 -9.66 -8.66
CA ARG A 107 19.18 -8.97 -9.93
C ARG A 107 18.08 -7.93 -10.06
N THR A 108 18.48 -6.69 -10.33
CA THR A 108 17.55 -5.59 -10.58
C THR A 108 17.80 -5.01 -11.97
N ARG A 109 16.73 -4.59 -12.64
CA ARG A 109 16.80 -3.88 -13.93
C ARG A 109 16.06 -2.55 -13.82
N GLY A 110 16.67 -1.50 -14.36
CA GLY A 110 16.12 -0.15 -14.29
C GLY A 110 16.44 0.59 -12.98
N ARG A 111 15.79 1.73 -12.77
CA ARG A 111 15.99 2.59 -11.58
C ARG A 111 15.18 2.05 -10.40
N VAL A 112 15.87 1.54 -9.37
CA VAL A 112 15.24 1.13 -8.11
C VAL A 112 15.26 2.28 -7.13
N GLN A 113 14.11 2.65 -6.58
CA GLN A 113 13.99 3.73 -5.63
C GLN A 113 13.20 3.31 -4.40
N ALA A 114 13.73 3.61 -3.22
CA ALA A 114 13.09 3.33 -1.94
C ALA A 114 12.67 4.64 -1.25
N LEU A 115 11.38 4.80 -0.95
CA LEU A 115 10.83 5.96 -0.23
C LEU A 115 10.87 5.81 1.30
N ILE A 116 11.71 4.90 1.79
CA ILE A 116 11.84 4.53 3.20
C ILE A 116 12.67 5.57 3.96
N GLU A 117 13.42 6.37 3.22
CA GLU A 117 14.51 7.19 3.72
C GLU A 117 14.58 8.52 2.93
N LEU A 118 13.45 9.23 2.89
CA LEU A 118 13.26 10.46 2.10
C LEU A 118 14.27 11.57 2.41
N THR A 119 14.92 11.54 3.57
CA THR A 119 15.98 12.50 3.93
C THR A 119 17.39 11.90 3.92
N THR A 120 17.55 10.58 3.87
CA THR A 120 18.88 9.96 3.87
C THR A 120 19.63 10.29 2.59
N GLY A 121 20.92 10.62 2.71
CA GLY A 121 21.76 11.03 1.58
C GLY A 121 21.69 12.52 1.24
N MET A 122 20.87 13.30 1.97
CA MET A 122 20.94 14.77 1.90
C MET A 122 22.09 15.29 2.77
N ASN A 123 22.77 16.32 2.27
CA ASN A 123 23.83 17.02 2.97
C ASN A 123 23.28 18.32 3.56
N LEU A 124 23.29 18.44 4.89
CA LEU A 124 22.75 19.60 5.60
C LEU A 124 23.53 20.89 5.37
N ILE A 125 24.81 20.79 4.98
CA ILE A 125 25.66 21.95 4.66
C ILE A 125 25.27 22.54 3.31
N LEU A 126 24.83 21.70 2.38
CA LEU A 126 24.41 22.13 1.04
C LEU A 126 23.02 22.79 1.08
N SER A 127 22.78 23.67 0.11
CA SER A 127 21.46 24.27 -0.15
C SER A 127 20.43 23.21 -0.58
N GLY A 128 19.15 23.53 -0.50
CA GLY A 128 18.10 22.68 -1.06
C GLY A 128 18.31 22.42 -2.55
N ARG A 129 18.72 23.45 -3.32
CA ARG A 129 19.08 23.32 -4.74
C ARG A 129 20.14 22.25 -4.96
N GLU A 130 21.29 22.37 -4.30
CA GLU A 130 22.40 21.42 -4.44
C GLU A 130 22.01 20.00 -3.99
N ASN A 131 21.14 19.88 -2.98
CA ASN A 131 20.58 18.61 -2.57
C ASN A 131 19.65 17.99 -3.61
N ILE A 132 18.87 18.79 -4.36
CA ILE A 132 18.08 18.28 -5.50
C ILE A 132 19.02 17.62 -6.51
N TYR A 133 20.07 18.32 -6.94
CA TYR A 133 21.02 17.79 -7.92
C TYR A 133 21.70 16.52 -7.42
N SER A 134 22.29 16.58 -6.22
CA SER A 134 23.01 15.44 -5.64
C SER A 134 22.09 14.21 -5.53
N ARG A 135 20.90 14.38 -4.95
CA ARG A 135 19.98 13.27 -4.68
C ARG A 135 19.35 12.71 -5.96
N ALA A 136 18.94 13.57 -6.88
CA ALA A 136 18.35 13.13 -8.15
C ALA A 136 19.38 12.38 -9.01
N MET A 137 20.63 12.83 -9.02
CA MET A 137 21.72 12.15 -9.71
C MET A 137 22.11 10.82 -9.05
N LEU A 138 22.06 10.72 -7.72
CA LEU A 138 22.22 9.46 -7.00
C LEU A 138 21.14 8.43 -7.39
N PHE A 139 19.94 8.87 -7.75
CA PHE A 139 18.88 8.00 -8.26
C PHE A 139 18.95 7.76 -9.78
N GLY A 140 20.03 8.18 -10.43
CA GLY A 140 20.30 7.87 -11.84
C GLY A 140 19.71 8.85 -12.85
N LEU A 141 19.35 10.08 -12.43
CA LEU A 141 19.11 11.17 -13.36
C LEU A 141 20.43 11.79 -13.82
N SER A 142 20.55 12.07 -15.11
CA SER A 142 21.58 12.96 -15.65
C SER A 142 21.32 14.41 -15.22
N LYS A 143 22.35 15.25 -15.22
CA LYS A 143 22.21 16.67 -14.89
C LYS A 143 21.13 17.35 -15.74
N ALA A 144 21.08 17.06 -17.05
CA ALA A 144 20.08 17.62 -17.96
C ALA A 144 18.65 17.17 -17.60
N GLU A 145 18.45 15.93 -17.16
CA GLU A 145 17.14 15.48 -16.65
C GLU A 145 16.75 16.20 -15.36
N VAL A 146 17.73 16.51 -14.49
CA VAL A 146 17.48 17.29 -13.27
C VAL A 146 17.13 18.74 -13.62
N ASP A 147 17.88 19.38 -14.52
CA ASP A 147 17.63 20.74 -14.98
C ASP A 147 16.19 20.88 -15.50
N ALA A 148 15.74 19.92 -16.33
CA ALA A 148 14.40 19.90 -16.91
C ALA A 148 13.28 19.69 -15.87
N LYS A 149 13.59 19.15 -14.69
CA LYS A 149 12.64 18.83 -13.61
C LYS A 149 12.76 19.76 -12.41
N PHE A 150 13.75 20.65 -12.42
CA PHE A 150 14.13 21.40 -11.23
C PHE A 150 12.97 22.24 -10.71
N ASP A 151 12.33 23.01 -11.59
CA ASP A 151 11.23 23.90 -11.21
C ASP A 151 10.01 23.12 -10.71
N GLU A 152 9.66 22.00 -11.37
CA GLU A 152 8.58 21.09 -10.92
C GLU A 152 8.85 20.56 -9.50
N ILE A 153 10.10 20.18 -9.20
CA ILE A 153 10.49 19.68 -7.88
C ILE A 153 10.37 20.78 -6.82
N VAL A 154 10.84 22.00 -7.12
CA VAL A 154 10.80 23.13 -6.18
C VAL A 154 9.37 23.57 -5.90
N GLU A 155 8.53 23.65 -6.95
CA GLU A 155 7.11 23.96 -6.83
C GLU A 155 6.38 22.86 -6.04
N PHE A 156 6.68 21.59 -6.30
CA PHE A 156 6.08 20.49 -5.56
C PHE A 156 6.43 20.57 -4.06
N ALA A 157 7.68 20.86 -3.73
CA ALA A 157 8.19 20.93 -2.36
C ALA A 157 7.66 22.15 -1.57
N GLU A 158 7.09 23.16 -2.23
CA GLU A 158 6.55 24.39 -1.63
C GLU A 158 7.60 25.17 -0.81
N LEU A 159 8.87 25.11 -1.24
CA LEU A 159 9.98 25.75 -0.52
C LEU A 159 10.26 27.18 -0.99
N GLY A 160 9.85 27.55 -2.20
CA GLY A 160 10.04 28.90 -2.75
C GLY A 160 11.45 29.44 -2.50
N ARG A 161 11.53 30.60 -1.82
CA ARG A 161 12.81 31.26 -1.49
C ARG A 161 13.77 30.47 -0.59
N PHE A 162 13.28 29.46 0.12
CA PHE A 162 14.13 28.65 1.02
C PHE A 162 15.06 27.71 0.24
N ILE A 163 14.83 27.50 -1.07
CA ILE A 163 15.57 26.51 -1.85
C ILE A 163 17.09 26.77 -1.90
N ASP A 164 17.51 28.04 -1.87
CA ASP A 164 18.91 28.43 -1.91
C ASP A 164 19.55 28.55 -0.52
N MET A 165 18.78 28.33 0.55
CA MET A 165 19.31 28.29 1.92
C MET A 165 19.90 26.92 2.26
N PRO A 166 20.97 26.87 3.09
CA PRO A 166 21.51 25.62 3.62
C PRO A 166 20.44 24.77 4.31
N MET A 167 20.40 23.47 4.02
CA MET A 167 19.38 22.55 4.53
C MET A 167 19.41 22.36 6.06
N GLN A 168 20.52 22.66 6.73
CA GLN A 168 20.58 22.68 8.19
C GLN A 168 19.55 23.65 8.80
N ASN A 169 19.18 24.71 8.08
CA ASN A 169 18.19 25.70 8.51
C ASN A 169 16.75 25.29 8.19
N TYR A 170 16.53 24.13 7.55
CA TYR A 170 15.19 23.65 7.22
C TYR A 170 14.55 23.02 8.44
N SER A 171 13.25 23.26 8.62
CA SER A 171 12.44 22.46 9.54
C SER A 171 12.43 21.00 9.11
N SER A 172 12.10 20.08 10.02
CA SER A 172 11.95 18.65 9.69
C SER A 172 10.98 18.46 8.53
N GLY A 173 9.82 19.13 8.56
CA GLY A 173 8.82 19.09 7.48
C GLY A 173 9.36 19.53 6.13
N MET A 174 10.12 20.64 6.06
CA MET A 174 10.73 21.11 4.80
C MET A 174 11.71 20.09 4.21
N ARG A 175 12.52 19.45 5.05
CA ARG A 175 13.47 18.40 4.59
C ARG A 175 12.72 17.22 4.00
N VAL A 176 11.64 16.76 4.64
CA VAL A 176 10.87 15.64 4.11
C VAL A 176 10.08 16.03 2.86
N LYS A 177 9.52 17.26 2.79
CA LYS A 177 8.86 17.78 1.57
C LYS A 177 9.82 17.75 0.38
N LEU A 178 11.05 18.25 0.54
CA LEU A 178 12.07 18.21 -0.51
C LEU A 178 12.43 16.77 -0.90
N GLY A 179 12.64 15.91 0.10
CA GLY A 179 12.98 14.52 -0.09
C GLY A 179 11.95 13.76 -0.90
N PHE A 180 10.68 13.96 -0.56
CA PHE A 180 9.56 13.39 -1.27
C PHE A 180 9.43 13.97 -2.68
N ALA A 181 9.53 15.30 -2.83
CA ALA A 181 9.45 15.98 -4.11
C ALA A 181 10.49 15.45 -5.11
N VAL A 182 11.76 15.35 -4.70
CA VAL A 182 12.80 14.75 -5.55
C VAL A 182 12.42 13.32 -5.90
N ALA A 183 11.96 12.54 -4.93
CA ALA A 183 11.74 11.12 -5.14
C ALA A 183 10.65 10.83 -6.19
N ILE A 184 9.50 11.50 -6.12
CA ILE A 184 8.40 11.27 -7.09
C ILE A 184 8.74 11.74 -8.52
N HIS A 185 9.68 12.67 -8.69
CA HIS A 185 10.04 13.22 -10.00
C HIS A 185 11.12 12.41 -10.74
N VAL A 186 11.82 11.51 -10.04
CA VAL A 186 12.85 10.61 -10.61
C VAL A 186 12.27 9.57 -11.58
N LYS A 187 10.99 9.20 -11.42
CA LYS A 187 10.30 8.17 -12.24
C LYS A 187 11.04 6.82 -12.21
N PRO A 188 10.99 6.06 -11.11
CA PRO A 188 11.69 4.79 -11.01
C PRO A 188 10.97 3.66 -11.77
N ASP A 189 11.72 2.61 -12.14
CA ASP A 189 11.16 1.36 -12.69
C ASP A 189 10.62 0.46 -11.58
N VAL A 190 11.31 0.47 -10.43
CA VAL A 190 10.93 -0.28 -9.21
C VAL A 190 10.80 0.70 -8.06
N LEU A 191 9.61 0.78 -7.47
CA LEU A 191 9.36 1.58 -6.28
C LEU A 191 9.27 0.68 -5.06
N ILE A 192 9.96 1.07 -3.99
CA ILE A 192 9.85 0.44 -2.68
C ILE A 192 9.24 1.46 -1.73
N LEU A 193 8.11 1.07 -1.14
CA LEU A 193 7.36 1.88 -0.20
C LEU A 193 7.34 1.20 1.17
N ASP A 194 7.69 1.95 2.20
CA ASP A 194 7.46 1.59 3.60
C ASP A 194 6.35 2.51 4.13
N GLU A 195 5.52 2.00 5.03
CA GLU A 195 4.23 2.53 5.53
C GLU A 195 4.26 3.96 6.12
N VAL A 196 5.40 4.63 6.06
CA VAL A 196 5.67 5.95 6.62
C VAL A 196 5.26 7.09 5.68
N LEU A 197 4.27 6.90 4.80
CA LEU A 197 3.79 7.96 3.90
C LEU A 197 2.87 9.00 4.60
N ALA A 198 3.09 9.28 5.89
CA ALA A 198 2.41 10.33 6.64
C ALA A 198 3.24 11.62 6.72
N VAL A 199 3.82 12.04 5.58
CA VAL A 199 4.76 13.15 5.51
C VAL A 199 4.05 14.49 5.30
N GLY A 200 4.46 15.49 6.07
CA GLY A 200 4.04 16.88 5.87
C GLY A 200 2.71 17.25 6.54
N ASP A 201 2.30 18.49 6.30
CA ASP A 201 0.98 19.01 6.68
C ASP A 201 -0.15 18.35 5.87
N GLN A 202 -1.41 18.60 6.25
CA GLN A 202 -2.58 17.98 5.62
C GLN A 202 -2.65 18.23 4.10
N ASN A 203 -2.26 19.43 3.65
CA ASN A 203 -2.29 19.80 2.25
C ASN A 203 -1.22 19.05 1.45
N PHE A 204 0.01 18.99 1.99
CA PHE A 204 1.10 18.23 1.38
C PHE A 204 0.82 16.74 1.36
N ARG A 205 0.14 16.19 2.39
CA ARG A 205 -0.29 14.78 2.41
C ARG A 205 -1.24 14.46 1.25
N ALA A 206 -2.26 15.29 1.03
CA ALA A 206 -3.18 15.10 -0.09
C ALA A 206 -2.45 15.17 -1.45
N LYS A 207 -1.54 16.14 -1.62
CA LYS A 207 -0.70 16.29 -2.81
C LYS A 207 0.23 15.09 -3.04
N ALA A 208 0.89 14.63 -1.97
CA ALA A 208 1.77 13.47 -1.98
C ALA A 208 1.01 12.19 -2.35
N GLN A 209 -0.21 12.03 -1.85
CA GLN A 209 -1.07 10.90 -2.17
C GLN A 209 -1.49 10.91 -3.64
N LEU A 210 -1.93 12.05 -4.17
CA LEU A 210 -2.27 12.17 -5.59
C LEU A 210 -1.06 11.86 -6.49
N ALA A 211 0.11 12.39 -6.14
CA ALA A 211 1.35 12.09 -6.85
C ALA A 211 1.71 10.60 -6.79
N MET A 212 1.50 9.95 -5.64
CA MET A 212 1.70 8.52 -5.49
C MET A 212 0.75 7.72 -6.38
N GLN A 213 -0.54 8.06 -6.39
CA GLN A 213 -1.54 7.42 -7.27
C GLN A 213 -1.14 7.54 -8.74
N GLN A 214 -0.74 8.74 -9.18
CA GLN A 214 -0.26 8.96 -10.55
C GLN A 214 1.01 8.19 -10.86
N LEU A 215 1.88 8.00 -9.87
CA LEU A 215 3.11 7.25 -10.02
C LEU A 215 2.82 5.74 -10.13
N LEU A 216 1.93 5.20 -9.28
CA LEU A 216 1.48 3.80 -9.36
C LEU A 216 0.68 3.49 -10.62
N ALA A 217 -0.01 4.47 -11.20
CA ALA A 217 -0.70 4.32 -12.48
C ALA A 217 0.27 4.17 -13.67
N ARG A 218 1.56 4.49 -13.49
CA ARG A 218 2.59 4.20 -14.48
C ARG A 218 2.97 2.74 -14.29
N ASN A 219 3.10 2.01 -15.39
CA ASN A 219 3.39 0.56 -15.44
C ASN A 219 4.77 0.22 -14.82
N MET A 220 4.87 0.35 -13.49
CA MET A 220 6.08 0.23 -12.67
C MET A 220 5.94 -0.98 -11.75
N ALA A 221 7.06 -1.53 -11.30
CA ALA A 221 7.03 -2.56 -10.26
C ALA A 221 6.96 -1.92 -8.86
N LEU A 222 6.13 -2.46 -7.98
CA LEU A 222 5.95 -1.98 -6.61
C LEU A 222 6.30 -3.05 -5.58
N ILE A 223 7.12 -2.69 -4.60
CA ILE A 223 7.33 -3.44 -3.36
C ILE A 223 6.77 -2.60 -2.21
N PHE A 224 5.74 -3.10 -1.54
CA PHE A 224 5.09 -2.38 -0.44
C PHE A 224 5.26 -3.13 0.88
N ILE A 225 5.71 -2.43 1.92
CA ILE A 225 5.82 -2.97 3.27
C ILE A 225 4.89 -2.21 4.19
N SER A 226 4.02 -2.97 4.85
CA SER A 226 3.08 -2.43 5.81
C SER A 226 2.68 -3.49 6.84
N HIS A 227 2.37 -3.03 8.05
CA HIS A 227 1.71 -3.79 9.10
C HIS A 227 0.18 -3.66 9.04
N ASN A 228 -0.36 -2.79 8.18
CA ASN A 228 -1.77 -2.68 7.88
C ASN A 228 -2.14 -3.54 6.66
N MET A 229 -2.68 -4.72 6.95
CA MET A 229 -3.11 -5.70 5.94
C MET A 229 -4.14 -5.13 4.96
N ASN A 230 -4.96 -4.15 5.36
CA ASN A 230 -5.91 -3.54 4.43
C ASN A 230 -5.19 -2.78 3.32
N HIS A 231 -4.14 -2.02 3.67
CA HIS A 231 -3.29 -1.33 2.69
C HIS A 231 -2.58 -2.30 1.76
N VAL A 232 -2.09 -3.41 2.31
CA VAL A 232 -1.44 -4.43 1.48
C VAL A 232 -2.44 -5.03 0.49
N MET A 233 -3.63 -5.43 0.95
CA MET A 233 -4.67 -6.00 0.09
C MET A 233 -5.20 -5.05 -0.99
N SER A 234 -5.15 -3.75 -0.74
CA SER A 234 -5.70 -2.73 -1.64
C SER A 234 -4.69 -2.17 -2.63
N ILE A 235 -3.39 -2.27 -2.34
CA ILE A 235 -2.30 -1.74 -3.18
C ILE A 235 -1.58 -2.84 -3.97
N THR A 236 -1.54 -4.07 -3.43
CA THR A 236 -0.66 -5.12 -3.96
C THR A 236 -1.42 -6.32 -4.53
N ASP A 237 -0.94 -6.86 -5.65
CA ASP A 237 -1.51 -8.03 -6.33
C ASP A 237 -1.08 -9.35 -5.67
N GLN A 238 0.19 -9.41 -5.26
CA GLN A 238 0.80 -10.53 -4.57
C GLN A 238 1.31 -10.11 -3.19
N THR A 239 1.44 -11.05 -2.27
CA THR A 239 2.03 -10.79 -0.96
C THR A 239 2.96 -11.93 -0.55
N LEU A 240 4.16 -11.58 -0.10
CA LEU A 240 5.12 -12.44 0.56
C LEU A 240 4.98 -12.29 2.09
N TRP A 241 4.59 -13.36 2.75
CA TRP A 241 4.60 -13.45 4.21
C TRP A 241 5.91 -14.07 4.68
N ILE A 242 6.70 -13.26 5.40
CA ILE A 242 7.94 -13.68 6.05
C ILE A 242 7.70 -13.94 7.54
N ASP A 243 8.16 -15.08 8.03
CA ASP A 243 8.13 -15.44 9.44
C ASP A 243 9.49 -16.03 9.83
N ARG A 244 10.12 -15.49 10.88
CA ARG A 244 11.47 -15.90 11.36
C ARG A 244 12.53 -16.00 10.25
N GLY A 245 12.47 -15.10 9.26
CA GLY A 245 13.43 -15.04 8.16
C GLY A 245 13.11 -15.97 6.98
N GLU A 246 12.04 -16.76 7.04
CA GLU A 246 11.65 -17.70 5.97
C GLU A 246 10.36 -17.24 5.28
N ALA A 247 10.23 -17.57 3.99
CA ALA A 247 9.02 -17.33 3.22
C ALA A 247 7.95 -18.35 3.62
N ARG A 248 7.01 -17.94 4.47
CA ARG A 248 5.95 -18.83 4.96
C ARG A 248 4.87 -19.05 3.89
N LYS A 249 4.54 -18.01 3.13
CA LYS A 249 3.60 -18.07 2.01
C LYS A 249 3.85 -16.94 1.03
N ILE A 250 3.66 -17.22 -0.26
CA ILE A 250 3.59 -16.22 -1.33
C ILE A 250 2.35 -16.53 -2.19
N GLY A 251 1.65 -15.51 -2.65
CA GLY A 251 0.45 -15.66 -3.46
C GLY A 251 -0.41 -14.40 -3.49
N PRO A 252 -1.67 -14.50 -3.97
CA PRO A 252 -2.61 -13.38 -4.00
C PRO A 252 -2.75 -12.69 -2.64
N SER A 253 -2.70 -11.36 -2.63
CA SER A 253 -2.63 -10.57 -1.39
C SER A 253 -3.80 -10.79 -0.45
N ASP A 254 -5.03 -10.88 -0.97
CA ASP A 254 -6.23 -11.18 -0.19
C ASP A 254 -6.13 -12.51 0.57
N VAL A 255 -5.68 -13.57 -0.10
CA VAL A 255 -5.50 -14.89 0.49
C VAL A 255 -4.40 -14.86 1.56
N VAL A 256 -3.22 -14.32 1.23
CA VAL A 256 -2.06 -14.34 2.13
C VAL A 256 -2.27 -13.44 3.36
N CYS A 257 -2.86 -12.26 3.17
CA CYS A 257 -3.20 -11.38 4.30
C CYS A 257 -4.24 -12.00 5.22
N THR A 258 -5.26 -12.67 4.67
CA THR A 258 -6.27 -13.39 5.47
C THR A 258 -5.64 -14.50 6.30
N ASP A 259 -4.76 -15.31 5.69
CA ASP A 259 -4.03 -16.36 6.41
C ASP A 259 -3.14 -15.83 7.51
N TYR A 260 -2.44 -14.72 7.25
CA TYR A 260 -1.61 -14.05 8.25
C TYR A 260 -2.45 -13.58 9.44
N ILE A 261 -3.58 -12.91 9.19
CA ILE A 261 -4.50 -12.46 10.24
C ILE A 261 -5.03 -13.65 11.06
N ASN A 262 -5.41 -14.74 10.39
CA ASN A 262 -5.90 -15.95 11.06
C ASN A 262 -4.81 -16.61 11.90
N ALA A 263 -3.56 -16.60 11.45
CA ALA A 263 -2.42 -17.10 12.23
C ALA A 263 -2.16 -16.25 13.47
N LEU A 264 -2.25 -14.91 13.36
CA LEU A 264 -2.15 -14.00 14.50
C LEU A 264 -3.27 -14.22 15.53
N LYS A 265 -4.50 -14.47 15.06
CA LYS A 265 -5.62 -14.82 15.94
C LYS A 265 -5.33 -16.13 16.69
N LYS A 266 -4.88 -17.18 15.99
CA LYS A 266 -4.53 -18.47 16.61
C LYS A 266 -3.39 -18.37 17.63
N SER A 267 -2.37 -17.52 17.38
CA SER A 267 -1.29 -17.31 18.34
C SER A 267 -1.72 -16.52 19.58
N ASN A 268 -2.61 -15.55 19.43
CA ASN A 268 -3.11 -14.73 20.54
C ASN A 268 -4.18 -15.46 21.40
N VAL A 269 -4.79 -16.53 20.89
CA VAL A 269 -5.73 -17.38 21.64
C VAL A 269 -5.05 -18.14 22.80
N LEU A 270 -3.72 -18.18 22.88
CA LEU A 270 -2.99 -18.75 24.02
C LEU A 270 -2.64 -17.74 25.14
N THR A 271 -3.00 -16.46 25.00
CA THR A 271 -2.76 -15.43 26.02
C THR A 271 -3.91 -14.43 26.11
N SER A 272 -5.07 -14.88 26.57
CA SER A 272 -6.01 -14.16 27.46
C SER A 272 -7.43 -14.75 27.31
N PRO A 273 -8.01 -15.38 28.35
CA PRO A 273 -9.36 -15.95 28.30
C PRO A 273 -10.51 -14.93 28.22
N HIS A 274 -10.25 -13.63 28.02
CA HIS A 274 -11.25 -12.58 28.25
C HIS A 274 -11.78 -11.85 27.02
N THR A 275 -11.34 -12.15 25.80
CA THR A 275 -11.79 -11.41 24.60
C THR A 275 -12.78 -12.16 23.71
N GLN A 276 -13.12 -13.42 24.02
CA GLN A 276 -13.98 -14.23 23.14
C GLN A 276 -15.50 -13.97 23.29
N ASN A 277 -15.95 -13.10 24.22
CA ASN A 277 -17.39 -12.97 24.56
C ASN A 277 -17.97 -11.54 24.56
N LEU A 278 -17.30 -10.57 23.90
CA LEU A 278 -17.74 -9.17 23.88
C LEU A 278 -18.54 -8.74 22.64
N HIS A 279 -18.57 -9.53 21.57
CA HIS A 279 -19.30 -9.18 20.35
C HIS A 279 -20.78 -9.57 20.46
N GLN A 280 -21.68 -8.59 20.34
CA GLN A 280 -23.13 -8.83 20.28
C GLN A 280 -23.59 -9.30 18.89
N PHE A 281 -22.82 -9.00 17.83
CA PHE A 281 -23.13 -9.38 16.45
C PHE A 281 -21.90 -9.72 15.61
N THR A 282 -22.12 -10.36 14.46
CA THR A 282 -21.16 -10.46 13.34
C THR A 282 -21.90 -10.27 12.02
N VAL A 283 -21.27 -9.61 11.05
CA VAL A 283 -21.78 -9.55 9.67
C VAL A 283 -21.70 -10.96 9.09
N GLU A 284 -22.85 -11.56 8.85
CA GLU A 284 -22.96 -12.92 8.31
C GLU A 284 -22.96 -12.88 6.77
N LYS A 285 -23.61 -11.87 6.19
CA LYS A 285 -23.82 -11.76 4.76
C LYS A 285 -23.93 -10.29 4.34
N LEU A 286 -23.36 -9.97 3.17
CA LEU A 286 -23.57 -8.71 2.48
C LEU A 286 -24.07 -9.02 1.06
N CYS A 287 -25.23 -8.49 0.69
CA CYS A 287 -25.66 -8.48 -0.70
C CYS A 287 -25.54 -7.07 -1.27
N VAL A 288 -25.14 -6.97 -2.53
CA VAL A 288 -25.06 -5.70 -3.25
C VAL A 288 -25.91 -5.81 -4.51
N LYS A 289 -26.87 -4.89 -4.70
CA LYS A 289 -27.89 -4.97 -5.76
C LYS A 289 -28.65 -6.33 -5.78
N GLY A 290 -28.78 -6.98 -4.62
CA GLY A 290 -29.45 -8.28 -4.47
C GLY A 290 -28.57 -9.50 -4.76
N GLU A 291 -27.32 -9.32 -5.21
CA GLU A 291 -26.36 -10.41 -5.37
C GLU A 291 -25.56 -10.60 -4.08
N GLU A 292 -25.48 -11.83 -3.58
CA GLU A 292 -24.67 -12.18 -2.43
C GLU A 292 -23.19 -12.06 -2.76
N MET A 293 -22.46 -11.30 -1.95
CA MET A 293 -21.03 -11.14 -2.15
C MET A 293 -20.26 -12.21 -1.37
N GLU A 294 -19.49 -13.01 -2.10
CA GLU A 294 -18.44 -13.83 -1.49
C GLU A 294 -17.20 -12.96 -1.17
N THR A 295 -16.42 -13.35 -0.18
CA THR A 295 -15.18 -12.63 0.18
C THR A 295 -14.22 -12.65 -1.01
N GLY A 296 -13.84 -11.47 -1.51
CA GLY A 296 -12.95 -11.32 -2.67
C GLY A 296 -13.67 -11.22 -4.02
N SER A 297 -15.00 -11.36 -4.08
CA SER A 297 -15.79 -11.10 -5.28
C SER A 297 -15.69 -9.63 -5.71
N VAL A 298 -15.63 -9.40 -7.03
CA VAL A 298 -15.55 -8.07 -7.65
C VAL A 298 -16.91 -7.75 -8.24
N LEU A 299 -17.62 -6.78 -7.65
CA LEU A 299 -18.84 -6.27 -8.27
C LEU A 299 -18.47 -5.17 -9.26
N THR A 300 -18.89 -5.33 -10.51
CA THR A 300 -18.72 -4.32 -11.55
C THR A 300 -19.95 -3.42 -11.61
N ILE A 301 -19.76 -2.10 -11.55
CA ILE A 301 -20.83 -1.12 -11.68
C ILE A 301 -20.61 -0.29 -12.94
N GLY A 302 -21.65 -0.22 -13.78
CA GLY A 302 -21.69 0.64 -14.96
C GLY A 302 -21.89 2.11 -14.60
N ASN A 303 -21.69 2.97 -15.59
CA ASN A 303 -21.65 4.42 -15.37
C ASN A 303 -23.01 5.12 -15.58
N ASP A 304 -24.12 4.37 -15.62
CA ASP A 304 -25.47 4.92 -15.72
C ASP A 304 -25.88 5.58 -14.38
N PRO A 305 -26.49 6.79 -14.37
CA PRO A 305 -26.99 7.42 -13.15
C PRO A 305 -27.94 6.51 -12.33
N SER A 306 -28.69 5.63 -12.98
CA SER A 306 -29.55 4.64 -12.31
C SER A 306 -28.76 3.51 -11.64
N GLU A 307 -27.53 3.22 -12.10
CA GLU A 307 -26.65 2.21 -11.52
C GLU A 307 -25.75 2.73 -10.39
N ARG A 308 -25.64 4.06 -10.24
CA ARG A 308 -24.83 4.74 -9.21
C ARG A 308 -25.50 4.84 -7.84
N ARG A 309 -26.75 4.42 -7.73
CA ARG A 309 -27.37 4.08 -6.45
C ARG A 309 -27.18 2.60 -6.19
N ILE A 310 -26.41 2.29 -5.15
CA ILE A 310 -26.13 0.92 -4.72
C ILE A 310 -26.96 0.62 -3.49
N SER A 311 -27.73 -0.45 -3.55
CA SER A 311 -28.35 -1.05 -2.38
C SER A 311 -27.41 -2.10 -1.77
N PHE A 312 -27.21 -1.97 -0.46
CA PHE A 312 -26.45 -2.90 0.36
C PHE A 312 -27.41 -3.54 1.36
N ASP A 313 -27.57 -4.86 1.29
CA ASP A 313 -28.31 -5.64 2.28
C ASP A 313 -27.31 -6.26 3.26
N ILE A 314 -27.25 -5.72 4.47
CA ILE A 314 -26.32 -6.12 5.53
C ILE A 314 -27.05 -7.07 6.49
N SER A 315 -26.68 -8.34 6.52
CA SER A 315 -27.20 -9.31 7.48
C SER A 315 -26.27 -9.48 8.68
N LEU A 316 -26.79 -9.21 9.86
CA LEU A 316 -26.10 -9.30 11.14
C LEU A 316 -26.63 -10.49 11.94
N LYS A 317 -25.75 -11.42 12.30
CA LYS A 317 -26.05 -12.52 13.23
C LYS A 317 -25.84 -12.05 14.66
N CYS A 318 -26.85 -12.21 15.51
CA CYS A 318 -26.85 -11.80 16.91
C CYS A 318 -26.35 -12.95 17.79
N PHE A 319 -25.42 -12.71 18.71
CA PHE A 319 -24.94 -13.72 19.67
C PHE A 319 -25.60 -13.61 21.05
N LYS A 320 -26.22 -12.46 21.34
CA LYS A 320 -26.94 -12.18 22.59
C LYS A 320 -28.28 -11.58 22.25
N GLU A 321 -29.27 -11.82 23.09
CA GLU A 321 -30.58 -11.20 22.98
C GLU A 321 -30.46 -9.68 23.21
N MET A 322 -31.14 -8.90 22.38
CA MET A 322 -31.19 -7.45 22.50
C MET A 322 -32.60 -6.93 22.28
N THR A 323 -32.99 -6.08 23.22
CA THR A 323 -34.24 -5.33 23.18
C THR A 323 -33.95 -3.87 22.84
N SER A 324 -34.25 -3.49 21.59
CA SER A 324 -34.29 -2.11 21.12
C SER A 324 -33.05 -1.26 21.44
N SER A 325 -31.88 -1.72 21.01
CA SER A 325 -30.62 -1.00 21.17
C SER A 325 -30.30 -0.12 19.96
N LYS A 326 -30.01 1.17 20.21
CA LYS A 326 -29.61 2.13 19.18
C LYS A 326 -28.18 1.87 18.72
N HIS A 327 -28.03 1.69 17.42
CA HIS A 327 -26.75 1.45 16.76
C HIS A 327 -26.55 2.41 15.60
N PHE A 328 -25.31 2.86 15.42
CA PHE A 328 -24.86 3.58 14.23
C PHE A 328 -24.26 2.57 13.26
N PHE A 329 -24.79 2.54 12.06
CA PHE A 329 -24.28 1.77 10.96
C PHE A 329 -23.52 2.72 10.06
N ASN A 330 -22.27 2.39 9.73
CA ASN A 330 -21.43 3.13 8.81
C ASN A 330 -20.98 2.16 7.72
N ILE A 331 -21.50 2.35 6.52
CA ILE A 331 -20.97 1.76 5.30
C ILE A 331 -20.01 2.75 4.66
N PHE A 332 -18.88 2.26 4.19
CA PHE A 332 -17.85 3.11 3.61
C PHE A 332 -17.17 2.42 2.44
N ILE A 333 -16.78 3.23 1.47
CA ILE A 333 -15.96 2.84 0.34
C ILE A 333 -14.59 3.48 0.58
N ILE A 334 -13.56 2.64 0.60
CA ILE A 334 -12.18 3.05 0.72
C ILE A 334 -11.43 2.75 -0.58
N ASP A 335 -10.50 3.63 -0.92
CA ASP A 335 -9.60 3.41 -2.04
C ASP A 335 -8.46 2.44 -1.69
N GLY A 336 -7.57 2.27 -2.67
CA GLY A 336 -6.28 1.59 -2.54
C GLY A 336 -5.44 2.03 -1.33
N PHE A 337 -5.67 3.20 -0.75
CA PHE A 337 -4.84 3.81 0.29
C PHE A 337 -5.57 3.92 1.64
N ASN A 338 -6.75 3.28 1.77
CA ASN A 338 -7.62 3.35 2.95
C ASN A 338 -8.16 4.76 3.23
N VAL A 339 -8.26 5.60 2.20
CA VAL A 339 -9.00 6.86 2.30
C VAL A 339 -10.46 6.56 2.05
N LYS A 340 -11.32 6.93 3.02
CA LYS A 340 -12.76 6.86 2.86
C LYS A 340 -13.17 7.88 1.81
N ILE A 341 -13.53 7.40 0.62
CA ILE A 341 -13.96 8.24 -0.50
C ILE A 341 -15.47 8.45 -0.53
N ALA A 342 -16.23 7.51 0.02
CA ALA A 342 -17.65 7.63 0.23
C ALA A 342 -18.03 6.92 1.52
N TYR A 343 -18.99 7.45 2.25
CA TYR A 343 -19.55 6.78 3.42
C TYR A 343 -21.00 7.19 3.63
N HIS A 344 -21.78 6.30 4.20
CA HIS A 344 -23.14 6.57 4.60
C HIS A 344 -23.28 6.08 6.04
N THR A 345 -23.70 7.00 6.92
CA THR A 345 -23.92 6.69 8.33
C THR A 345 -25.38 6.89 8.65
N PHE A 346 -26.02 5.88 9.22
CA PHE A 346 -27.38 5.97 9.71
C PHE A 346 -27.48 5.34 11.08
N MET A 347 -28.49 5.76 11.85
CA MET A 347 -28.77 5.21 13.16
C MET A 347 -30.04 4.37 13.06
N ASP A 348 -30.02 3.17 13.63
CA ASP A 348 -31.18 2.30 13.68
C ASP A 348 -31.26 1.52 15.00
N CYS A 349 -32.47 1.12 15.36
CA CYS A 349 -32.73 0.26 16.52
C CYS A 349 -32.72 -1.20 16.08
N ILE A 350 -31.92 -2.01 16.77
CA ILE A 350 -31.87 -3.45 16.55
C ILE A 350 -32.58 -4.14 17.72
N SER A 351 -33.50 -5.03 17.37
CA SER A 351 -34.11 -5.99 18.29
C SER A 351 -33.92 -7.38 17.69
N CYS A 352 -33.37 -8.30 18.45
CA CYS A 352 -32.98 -9.61 17.94
C CYS A 352 -32.78 -10.61 19.09
N ASP A 353 -33.27 -11.83 18.89
CA ASP A 353 -33.02 -12.94 19.81
C ASP A 353 -31.59 -13.46 19.66
N ALA A 354 -31.06 -14.12 20.69
CA ALA A 354 -29.76 -14.78 20.60
C ALA A 354 -29.78 -15.85 19.48
N GLY A 355 -28.86 -15.74 18.52
CA GLY A 355 -28.80 -16.58 17.33
C GLY A 355 -29.62 -16.08 16.14
N GLY A 356 -30.45 -15.04 16.31
CA GLY A 356 -31.24 -14.43 15.26
C GLY A 356 -30.39 -13.68 14.22
N VAL A 357 -30.98 -13.40 13.06
CA VAL A 357 -30.35 -12.65 11.98
C VAL A 357 -31.19 -11.42 11.66
N VAL A 358 -30.56 -10.26 11.64
CA VAL A 358 -31.18 -8.97 11.31
C VAL A 358 -30.60 -8.46 10.01
N THR A 359 -31.44 -8.24 9.00
CA THR A 359 -31.00 -7.65 7.73
C THR A 359 -31.40 -6.17 7.64
N ARG A 360 -30.49 -5.33 7.15
CA ARG A 360 -30.71 -3.91 6.91
C ARG A 360 -30.30 -3.52 5.51
N ARG A 361 -31.24 -2.90 4.79
CA ARG A 361 -31.01 -2.34 3.46
C ARG A 361 -30.54 -0.89 3.60
N VAL A 362 -29.46 -0.57 2.92
CA VAL A 362 -28.86 0.76 2.88
C VAL A 362 -28.68 1.15 1.43
N GLU A 363 -29.18 2.32 1.06
CA GLU A 363 -28.92 2.89 -0.26
C GLU A 363 -27.82 3.94 -0.16
N MET A 364 -26.84 3.83 -1.05
CA MET A 364 -25.71 4.74 -1.13
C MET A 364 -25.60 5.29 -2.55
N ASP A 365 -25.49 6.61 -2.66
CA ASP A 365 -25.13 7.26 -3.91
C ASP A 365 -23.60 7.30 -4.04
N ILE A 366 -23.08 6.74 -5.12
CA ILE A 366 -21.66 6.70 -5.43
C ILE A 366 -21.32 7.55 -6.66
N SER A 367 -22.14 8.54 -6.99
CA SER A 367 -21.94 9.39 -8.16
C SER A 367 -20.60 10.15 -8.15
N ASP A 368 -20.05 10.44 -6.98
CA ASP A 368 -18.75 11.13 -6.87
C ASP A 368 -17.56 10.16 -6.86
N VAL A 369 -17.81 8.86 -6.89
CA VAL A 369 -16.76 7.83 -6.96
C VAL A 369 -16.26 7.73 -8.40
N LEU A 370 -14.97 7.99 -8.60
CA LEU A 370 -14.31 7.89 -9.89
C LEU A 370 -14.25 6.43 -10.38
N PRO A 371 -14.02 6.18 -11.68
CA PRO A 371 -13.73 4.84 -12.17
C PRO A 371 -12.47 4.26 -11.52
N GLY A 372 -12.53 3.02 -11.05
CA GLY A 372 -11.43 2.39 -10.34
C GLY A 372 -11.86 1.22 -9.45
N LYS A 373 -10.87 0.59 -8.81
CA LYS A 373 -11.06 -0.51 -7.85
C LYS A 373 -11.06 0.03 -6.42
N TYR A 374 -12.09 -0.31 -5.67
CA TYR A 374 -12.33 0.12 -4.31
C TYR A 374 -12.66 -1.05 -3.41
N ASN A 375 -12.57 -0.83 -2.10
CA ASN A 375 -13.02 -1.77 -1.10
C ASN A 375 -14.21 -1.21 -0.34
N VAL A 376 -15.25 -2.02 -0.13
CA VAL A 376 -16.41 -1.68 0.69
C VAL A 376 -16.25 -2.30 2.06
N GLY A 377 -16.44 -1.49 3.10
CA GLY A 377 -16.45 -1.88 4.49
C GLY A 377 -17.75 -1.50 5.18
N VAL A 378 -18.13 -2.31 6.17
CA VAL A 378 -19.30 -2.07 7.02
C VAL A 378 -18.86 -2.08 8.47
N SER A 379 -19.36 -1.11 9.24
CA SER A 379 -19.08 -0.97 10.66
C SER A 379 -20.33 -0.59 11.43
N VAL A 380 -20.49 -1.15 12.63
CA VAL A 380 -21.64 -0.90 13.50
C VAL A 380 -21.15 -0.46 14.89
N TYR A 381 -21.75 0.57 15.48
CA TYR A 381 -21.29 1.15 16.74
C TYR A 381 -22.47 1.40 17.68
N GLN A 382 -22.28 1.21 18.98
CA GLN A 382 -23.28 1.60 20.00
C GLN A 382 -22.97 3.01 20.55
N LYS A 383 -23.99 3.69 21.07
CA LYS A 383 -24.03 5.10 21.51
C LYS A 383 -22.86 5.56 22.42
N ASP A 384 -22.17 4.65 23.11
CA ASP A 384 -21.08 4.99 24.03
C ASP A 384 -19.70 5.07 23.35
N LEU A 385 -19.56 4.84 22.04
CA LEU A 385 -18.29 4.95 21.25
C LEU A 385 -17.11 4.08 21.75
N VAL A 386 -17.23 3.40 22.90
CA VAL A 386 -16.19 2.54 23.49
C VAL A 386 -16.09 1.19 22.78
N ASN A 387 -17.14 0.76 22.08
CA ASN A 387 -17.13 -0.49 21.33
C ASN A 387 -17.25 -0.25 19.82
N VAL A 388 -16.11 -0.28 19.15
CA VAL A 388 -16.00 -0.35 17.70
C VAL A 388 -16.35 -1.77 17.25
N PHE A 389 -17.63 -2.03 16.99
CA PHE A 389 -18.12 -3.33 16.51
C PHE A 389 -18.21 -3.34 14.99
N GLY A 390 -17.06 -3.24 14.32
CA GLY A 390 -17.10 -2.99 12.89
C GLY A 390 -15.76 -2.96 12.20
N PHE A 391 -14.91 -3.93 12.49
CA PHE A 391 -13.93 -4.36 11.50
C PHE A 391 -14.38 -5.74 11.07
N ASN A 392 -14.80 -5.86 9.81
CA ASN A 392 -15.48 -7.03 9.24
C ASN A 392 -14.55 -8.25 9.18
N ASN A 393 -13.95 -8.71 10.27
CA ASN A 393 -13.12 -9.91 10.36
C ASN A 393 -12.05 -10.12 9.25
N GLY A 394 -11.71 -9.12 8.43
CA GLY A 394 -10.84 -9.21 7.25
C GLY A 394 -11.55 -9.22 5.87
N ASN A 395 -12.88 -9.24 5.79
CA ASN A 395 -13.60 -9.33 4.52
C ASN A 395 -13.94 -7.94 3.97
N LEU A 396 -13.08 -7.45 3.08
CA LEU A 396 -13.35 -6.30 2.22
C LEU A 396 -13.97 -6.79 0.90
N PHE A 397 -15.04 -6.16 0.47
CA PHE A 397 -15.68 -6.49 -0.82
C PHE A 397 -15.11 -5.58 -1.90
N LYS A 398 -14.74 -6.15 -3.05
CA LYS A 398 -14.13 -5.37 -4.14
C LYS A 398 -15.24 -4.76 -4.99
N LEU A 399 -15.13 -3.46 -5.23
CA LEU A 399 -16.00 -2.69 -6.09
C LEU A 399 -15.19 -2.18 -7.27
N ASP A 400 -15.61 -2.49 -8.49
CA ASP A 400 -15.00 -2.01 -9.73
C ASP A 400 -15.97 -1.07 -10.46
N VAL A 401 -15.61 0.20 -10.58
CA VAL A 401 -16.44 1.23 -11.21
C VAL A 401 -15.91 1.49 -12.63
N ARG A 402 -16.74 1.24 -13.65
CA ARG A 402 -16.34 1.38 -15.07
C ARG A 402 -16.46 2.81 -15.60
N PRO A 403 -15.60 3.21 -16.58
CA PRO A 403 -15.72 4.49 -17.29
C PRO A 403 -16.93 4.52 -18.25
N MET A 404 -17.37 5.71 -18.65
CA MET A 404 -18.52 5.92 -19.56
C MET A 404 -18.18 5.48 -20.99
N GLU A 405 -18.98 4.61 -21.61
CA GLU A 405 -18.92 4.40 -23.05
C GLU A 405 -19.68 5.54 -23.75
N THR A 406 -18.96 6.52 -24.30
CA THR A 406 -19.54 7.47 -25.26
C THR A 406 -19.60 6.79 -26.63
N GLY A 407 -20.80 6.74 -27.21
CA GLY A 407 -21.08 6.05 -28.46
C GLY A 407 -20.13 6.39 -29.62
N SER A 408 -19.82 5.36 -30.39
CA SER A 408 -19.04 5.31 -31.64
C SER A 408 -17.53 5.61 -31.54
N GLY A 409 -16.77 4.52 -31.42
CA GLY A 409 -15.32 4.49 -31.60
C GLY A 409 -14.74 3.27 -30.91
N VAL A 410 -14.43 2.24 -31.69
CA VAL A 410 -13.86 0.94 -31.26
C VAL A 410 -12.75 1.14 -30.21
N TRP A 411 -12.96 0.61 -29.00
CA TRP A 411 -11.91 0.34 -28.02
C TRP A 411 -11.67 -1.16 -27.97
N GLU A 412 -10.78 -1.65 -28.82
CA GLU A 412 -10.22 -3.00 -28.66
C GLU A 412 -9.20 -3.00 -27.51
N SER A 413 -9.58 -3.75 -26.48
CA SER A 413 -8.79 -4.45 -25.46
C SER A 413 -7.32 -4.06 -25.23
N GLY A 414 -7.03 -3.69 -23.98
CA GLY A 414 -5.77 -4.02 -23.32
C GLY A 414 -4.86 -2.83 -23.02
N ARG A 415 -5.22 -2.03 -22.01
CA ARG A 415 -4.32 -1.32 -21.08
C ARG A 415 -5.14 -0.43 -20.16
N THR A 416 -4.80 -0.46 -18.87
CA THR A 416 -5.32 0.42 -17.82
C THR A 416 -5.19 1.89 -18.23
N SER A 417 -6.29 2.62 -18.06
CA SER A 417 -6.63 3.83 -18.82
C SER A 417 -5.73 5.06 -18.60
N PRO A 418 -5.56 5.91 -19.62
CA PRO A 418 -5.03 7.26 -19.48
C PRO A 418 -6.15 8.25 -19.15
N ILE A 419 -5.90 9.24 -18.27
CA ILE A 419 -6.75 10.44 -18.17
C ILE A 419 -5.96 11.61 -18.74
N GLN A 420 -6.37 12.07 -19.92
CA GLN A 420 -6.16 13.45 -20.37
C GLN A 420 -7.31 14.30 -19.83
N MET A 421 -7.02 15.36 -19.08
CA MET A 421 -7.99 16.41 -18.81
C MET A 421 -7.84 17.53 -19.85
N ASN A 422 -8.95 17.85 -20.51
CA ASN A 422 -9.11 19.06 -21.30
C ASN A 422 -9.07 20.27 -20.36
N VAL A 423 -7.96 21.02 -20.40
CA VAL A 423 -7.89 22.37 -19.85
C VAL A 423 -8.64 23.27 -20.83
N LYS A 424 -9.85 23.73 -20.48
CA LYS A 424 -10.40 24.93 -21.11
C LYS A 424 -9.74 26.13 -20.44
N SER A 425 -8.97 26.86 -21.23
CA SER A 425 -8.56 28.23 -20.97
C SER A 425 -9.81 29.08 -20.75
N ASP A 426 -10.09 29.44 -19.51
CA ASP A 426 -10.49 30.79 -19.11
C ASP A 426 -10.61 30.83 -17.58
N GLY A 427 -9.85 31.73 -16.96
CA GLY A 427 -9.77 31.87 -15.52
C GLY A 427 -11.08 32.41 -14.93
N ALA A 428 -11.86 31.55 -14.30
CA ALA A 428 -12.85 31.93 -13.29
C ALA A 428 -13.13 30.73 -12.37
N MET A 429 -12.73 30.85 -11.11
CA MET A 429 -13.05 29.90 -10.05
C MET A 429 -14.48 30.19 -9.57
N LEU A 430 -15.46 29.40 -9.99
CA LEU A 430 -16.82 29.43 -9.42
C LEU A 430 -16.86 28.48 -8.22
N LEU A 431 -16.98 29.05 -7.02
CA LEU A 431 -17.32 28.33 -5.80
C LEU A 431 -18.76 27.81 -5.90
N PRO A 432 -19.06 26.56 -5.48
CA PRO A 432 -20.44 26.11 -5.39
C PRO A 432 -21.15 26.78 -4.22
N ALA A 433 -22.31 27.36 -4.51
CA ALA A 433 -23.22 27.97 -3.56
C ALA A 433 -24.08 26.90 -2.88
N SER A 434 -23.89 26.68 -1.58
CA SER A 434 -24.92 26.23 -0.63
C SER A 434 -24.35 26.19 0.79
N LEU A 435 -24.44 27.32 1.50
CA LEU A 435 -24.30 27.42 2.96
C LEU A 435 -25.44 28.33 3.41
N GLU A 436 -26.60 27.73 3.70
CA GLU A 436 -27.68 28.43 4.38
C GLU A 436 -27.27 28.72 5.82
N ALA A 437 -27.26 30.00 6.16
CA ALA A 437 -26.97 30.51 7.49
C ALA A 437 -28.09 30.14 8.47
N VAL A 438 -27.76 29.41 9.53
CA VAL A 438 -28.63 29.28 10.70
C VAL A 438 -28.36 30.47 11.63
N SER A 439 -29.34 31.36 11.74
CA SER A 439 -29.41 32.49 12.65
C SER A 439 -29.41 32.04 14.11
N ALA A 440 -28.58 32.67 14.95
CA ALA A 440 -28.67 32.59 16.40
C ALA A 440 -29.88 33.40 16.92
N PRO A 441 -30.63 32.92 17.93
CA PRO A 441 -31.64 33.74 18.59
C PRO A 441 -31.02 34.61 19.70
N GLU A 442 -31.43 35.87 19.73
CA GLU A 442 -31.20 36.82 20.82
C GLU A 442 -32.01 36.43 22.07
N ALA A 443 -31.35 36.47 23.23
CA ALA A 443 -31.83 37.01 24.51
C ALA A 443 -30.66 37.08 25.51
#